data_AF-A0A9W8ZP51-F1
#
_entry.id   AF-A0A9W8ZP51-F1
#
_cell.length_a   1.000
_cell.length_b   1.000
_cell.length_c   1.000
_cell.angle_alpha   90.00
_cell.angle_beta   90.00
_cell.angle_gamma   90.00
#
_symmetry.space_group_name_H-M   'P 1'
#
loop_
_entity.id
_entity.type
_entity.pdbx_description
1 polymer ?
#
loop_
_entity_poly.entity_id
_entity_poly.type
_entity_poly.pdbx_seq_one_letter_code
_entity_poly.pdbx_strand_id
1 'polypeptide(L)' 'MAIDEEQRAAIKAKLQARDDHIRESWVRAMEARLVREELEKCQRTEGVNGFENCKWLSEKLLEKLNDSRVKGYKHIDV' A
#
# COMPACT_ATOMS: atom_id res chain seq x y z
N MET A 1 -24.80 -15.80 27.44
CA MET A 1 -24.01 -16.85 26.76
C MET A 1 -22.56 -16.55 27.03
N ALA A 2 -21.87 -17.42 27.78
CA ALA A 2 -20.43 -17.27 28.01
C ALA A 2 -19.72 -17.59 26.70
N ILE A 3 -18.97 -16.63 26.16
CA ILE A 3 -18.08 -16.88 25.03
C ILE A 3 -17.03 -17.87 25.54
N ASP A 4 -17.01 -19.07 24.98
CA ASP A 4 -16.03 -20.08 25.30
C ASP A 4 -14.60 -19.60 24.94
N GLU A 5 -13.58 -20.22 25.52
CA GLU A 5 -12.20 -19.78 25.32
C GLU A 5 -11.72 -19.94 23.87
N GLU A 6 -12.27 -20.93 23.16
CA GLU A 6 -11.99 -21.21 21.76
C GLU A 6 -12.55 -20.12 20.83
N GLN A 7 -13.78 -19.67 21.06
CA GLN A 7 -14.43 -18.55 20.39
C GLN A 7 -13.69 -17.24 20.65
N ARG A 8 -13.19 -17.01 21.87
CA ARG A 8 -12.34 -15.85 22.17
C ARG A 8 -11.05 -15.88 21.37
N ALA A 9 -10.38 -17.04 21.29
CA ALA A 9 -9.17 -17.22 20.49
C ALA A 9 -9.44 -16.99 18.99
N ALA A 10 -10.55 -17.54 18.48
CA ALA A 10 -10.95 -17.36 17.08
C ALA A 10 -11.26 -15.90 16.73
N ILE A 11 -11.95 -15.17 17.60
CA ILE A 11 -12.22 -13.73 17.42
C ILE A 11 -10.91 -12.95 17.40
N LYS A 12 -9.99 -13.24 18.34
CA LYS A 12 -8.69 -12.58 18.41
C LYS A 12 -7.86 -12.82 17.15
N ALA A 13 -7.80 -14.06 16.67
CA ALA A 13 -7.10 -14.40 15.43
C ALA A 13 -7.68 -13.68 14.21
N LYS A 14 -9.03 -13.57 14.13
CA LYS A 14 -9.71 -12.86 13.05
C LYS A 14 -9.43 -11.35 13.07
N LEU A 15 -9.35 -10.73 14.25
CA LEU A 15 -8.99 -9.31 14.38
C LEU A 15 -7.53 -9.09 13.97
N GLN A 16 -6.62 -9.95 14.42
CA GLN A 16 -5.21 -9.86 14.04
C GLN A 16 -5.01 -9.95 12.52
N ALA A 17 -5.65 -10.92 11.87
CA ALA A 17 -5.56 -11.06 10.41
C ALA A 17 -6.09 -9.84 9.65
N ARG A 18 -7.13 -9.17 10.18
CA ARG A 18 -7.65 -7.92 9.60
C ARG A 18 -6.67 -6.76 9.77
N ASP A 19 -6.08 -6.63 10.94
CA ASP A 19 -5.10 -5.57 11.23
C ASP A 19 -3.84 -5.75 10.39
N ASP A 20 -3.37 -6.98 10.20
CA ASP A 20 -2.21 -7.30 9.37
C ASP A 20 -2.47 -6.96 7.90
N HIS A 21 -3.64 -7.34 7.37
CA HIS A 21 -4.04 -6.96 6.01
C HIS A 21 -4.07 -5.44 5.79
N ILE A 22 -4.66 -4.69 6.74
CA ILE A 22 -4.69 -3.22 6.67
C ILE A 22 -3.26 -2.66 6.71
N ARG A 23 -2.42 -3.18 7.61
CA ARG A 23 -1.02 -2.73 7.75
C ARG A 23 -0.25 -2.93 6.47
N GLU A 24 -0.32 -4.11 5.85
CA GLU A 24 0.33 -4.37 4.56
C GLU A 24 -0.17 -3.45 3.46
N SER A 25 -1.48 -3.18 3.44
CA SER A 25 -2.08 -2.26 2.47
C SER A 25 -1.51 -0.83 2.62
N TRP A 26 -1.31 -0.37 3.86
CA TRP A 26 -0.62 0.90 4.13
C TRP A 26 0.85 0.88 3.76
N VAL A 27 1.58 -0.23 4.00
CA VAL A 27 2.98 -0.36 3.59
C VAL A 27 3.12 -0.18 2.08
N ARG A 28 2.28 -0.85 1.29
CA ARG A 28 2.28 -0.70 -0.18
C ARG A 28 1.95 0.73 -0.64
N ALA A 29 1.01 1.40 0.04
CA ALA A 29 0.71 2.81 -0.20
C ALA A 29 1.92 3.72 0.08
N MET A 30 2.63 3.46 1.17
CA MET A 30 3.83 4.22 1.55
C MET A 30 5.00 3.97 0.60
N GLU A 31 5.18 2.76 0.09
CA GLU A 31 6.18 2.48 -0.94
C GLU A 31 5.95 3.29 -2.22
N ALA A 32 4.71 3.35 -2.70
CA ALA A 32 4.37 4.16 -3.87
C ALA A 32 4.62 5.66 -3.61
N ARG A 33 4.33 6.12 -2.39
CA ARG A 33 4.61 7.50 -1.98
C ARG A 33 6.10 7.82 -2.02
N LEU A 34 6.96 6.94 -1.52
CA LEU A 34 8.42 7.14 -1.56
C LEU A 34 8.94 7.24 -3.00
N VAL A 35 8.47 6.36 -3.90
CA VAL A 35 8.86 6.42 -5.33
C VAL A 35 8.40 7.72 -5.97
N ARG A 36 7.20 8.20 -5.64
CA ARG A 36 6.70 9.49 -6.12
C ARG A 36 7.54 10.66 -5.61
N GLU A 37 7.89 10.68 -4.33
CA GLU A 37 8.73 11.73 -3.75
C GLU A 37 10.13 11.77 -4.40
N GLU A 38 10.70 10.59 -4.72
CA GLU A 38 11.98 10.51 -5.42
C GLU A 38 11.87 10.95 -6.88
N LEU A 39 10.79 10.59 -7.57
CA LEU A 39 10.49 11.07 -8.92
C LEU A 39 10.38 12.61 -8.95
N GLU A 40 9.69 13.21 -7.98
CA GLU A 40 9.57 14.67 -7.87
C GLU A 40 10.93 15.34 -7.67
N LYS A 41 11.82 14.76 -6.86
CA LYS A 41 13.20 15.27 -6.71
C LYS A 41 13.97 15.16 -8.01
N CYS A 42 13.95 14.00 -8.67
CA CYS A 42 14.65 13.78 -9.93
C CYS A 42 14.19 14.79 -11.01
N GLN A 43 12.88 15.02 -11.13
CA GLN A 43 12.34 16.01 -12.08
C GLN A 43 12.79 17.44 -11.75
N ARG A 44 12.90 17.79 -10.45
CA ARG A 44 13.39 19.10 -10.03
C ARG A 44 14.89 19.28 -10.28
N THR A 45 15.70 18.22 -10.17
CA THR A 45 17.15 18.29 -10.39
C THR A 45 17.53 18.27 -11.86
N GLU A 46 16.89 17.40 -12.64
CA GLU A 46 17.21 17.17 -14.06
C GLU A 46 16.56 18.21 -15.00
N GLY A 47 15.46 18.84 -14.56
CA GLY A 47 14.72 19.80 -15.36
C GLY A 47 14.24 19.21 -16.68
N VAL A 48 14.72 19.76 -17.80
CA VAL A 48 14.33 19.33 -19.15
C VAL A 48 14.78 17.89 -19.46
N ASN A 49 15.86 17.41 -18.83
CA ASN A 49 16.37 16.04 -19.02
C ASN A 49 15.59 14.98 -18.24
N GLY A 50 14.58 15.39 -17.45
CA GLY A 50 13.79 14.48 -16.62
C GLY A 50 13.06 13.38 -17.39
N PHE A 51 12.79 13.58 -18.69
CA PHE A 51 12.14 12.57 -19.54
C PHE A 51 13.00 11.33 -19.79
N GLU A 52 14.32 11.48 -19.80
CA GLU A 52 15.26 10.38 -20.01
C GLU A 52 15.76 9.85 -18.67
N ASN A 53 16.26 10.74 -17.81
CA ASN A 53 16.92 10.36 -16.57
C ASN A 53 15.94 9.86 -15.48
N CYS A 54 14.70 10.35 -15.46
CA CYS A 54 13.70 9.96 -14.46
C CYS A 54 12.69 8.93 -14.96
N LYS A 55 12.86 8.41 -16.19
CA LYS A 55 11.90 7.49 -16.83
C LYS A 55 11.64 6.24 -15.99
N TRP A 56 12.69 5.63 -15.47
CA TRP A 56 12.62 4.41 -14.66
C TRP A 56 11.83 4.61 -13.35
N LEU A 57 11.89 5.80 -12.74
CA LEU A 57 11.10 6.15 -11.56
C LEU A 57 9.62 6.30 -11.91
N SER A 58 9.33 6.87 -13.08
CA SER A 58 7.96 7.00 -13.60
C SER A 58 7.34 5.62 -13.87
N GLU A 59 8.07 4.73 -14.55
CA GLU A 59 7.63 3.36 -14.83
C GLU A 59 7.40 2.57 -13.53
N LYS A 60 8.33 2.67 -12.57
CA LYS A 60 8.20 2.04 -11.26
C LYS A 60 7.01 2.57 -10.46
N LEU A 61 6.72 3.87 -10.56
CA LEU A 61 5.55 4.45 -9.90
C LEU A 61 4.26 3.92 -10.53
N LEU A 62 4.20 3.85 -11.87
CA LEU A 62 3.05 3.31 -12.59
C LEU A 62 2.78 1.84 -12.23
N GLU A 63 3.83 1.03 -12.13
CA GLU A 63 3.73 -0.36 -11.66
C GLU A 63 3.11 -0.42 -10.26
N LYS A 64 3.62 0.39 -9.32
CA LYS A 64 3.14 0.39 -7.92
C LYS A 64 1.72 0.93 -7.77
N LEU A 65 1.30 1.90 -8.57
CA LEU A 65 -0.02 2.53 -8.47
C LEU A 65 -1.20 1.56 -8.66
N ASN A 66 -0.98 0.45 -9.37
CA ASN A 66 -2.00 -0.58 -9.55
C ASN A 66 -2.33 -1.30 -8.22
N ASP A 67 -1.31 -1.52 -7.38
CA ASP A 67 -1.41 -2.34 -6.16
C ASP A 67 -1.34 -1.53 -4.85
N SER A 68 -0.98 -0.24 -4.92
CA SER A 68 -0.75 0.59 -3.75
C SER A 68 -2.03 1.20 -3.14
N ARG A 69 -3.21 0.98 -3.75
CA ARG A 69 -4.47 1.50 -3.21
C ARG A 69 -4.80 0.77 -1.92
N VAL A 70 -5.13 1.54 -0.88
CA VAL A 70 -5.55 0.96 0.40
C VAL A 70 -6.89 0.26 0.20
N LYS A 71 -6.90 -1.08 0.29
CA LYS A 71 -8.11 -1.91 0.18
C LYS A 71 -8.56 -2.26 1.60
N GLY A 72 -9.82 -1.98 1.91
CA GLY A 72 -10.42 -2.42 3.18
C GLY A 72 -10.48 -3.94 3.25
N TYR A 73 -10.55 -4.49 4.46
CA TYR A 73 -10.68 -5.94 4.67
C TYR A 73 -12.06 -6.51 4.29
N LYS A 74 -13.06 -5.63 4.09
CA LYS A 74 -14.44 -6.03 3.82
C LYS A 74 -14.73 -5.82 2.34
N HIS A 75 -14.90 -6.93 1.61
CA HIS A 75 -15.47 -6.91 0.27
C HIS A 75 -17.00 -6.78 0.40
N ILE A 76 -17.57 -5.76 -0.20
CA ILE A 76 -19.01 -5.57 -0.33
C ILE A 76 -19.28 -5.68 -1.82
N ASP A 77 -19.80 -6.82 -2.26
CA ASP A 77 -20.28 -6.98 -3.63
C ASP A 77 -21.64 -6.26 -3.72
N VAL A 78 -21.73 -5.29 -4.64
CA VAL A 78 -22.97 -4.54 -4.94
C VAL A 78 -23.57 -5.08 -6.23
#